data_AF-A0A1E5GZQ5-F1
#
_entry.id   AF-A0A1E5GZQ5-F1
#
_cell.length_a   1.000
_cell.length_b   1.000
_cell.length_c   1.000
_cell.angle_alpha   90.00
_cell.angle_beta   90.00
_cell.angle_gamma   90.00
#
_symmetry.space_group_name_H-M   'P 1'
#
loop_
_entity.id
_entity.type
_entity.pdbx_description
1 polymer ?
#
loop_
_entity_poly.entity_id
_entity_poly.type
_entity_poly.pdbx_seq_one_letter_code
_entity_poly.pdbx_strand_id
1 'polypeptide(L)'
;MDLGDPKAENMVNKIAKTMSDKEDCIAKGRRSKPVYVIHSEGSKEWFSSRKEVAAKYGISKNTIATCINKKTAHRETGLRFENAKRKD
;
A
#
# COMPACT_ATOMS: atom_id res chain seq x y z
N MET A 1 -39.68 31.67 -14.29
CA MET A 1 -39.49 31.55 -12.83
C MET A 1 -39.18 30.10 -12.56
N ASP A 2 -37.90 29.84 -12.34
CA ASP A 2 -37.37 28.62 -11.74
C ASP A 2 -38.12 28.25 -10.47
N LEU A 3 -38.33 26.95 -10.28
CA LEU A 3 -38.46 26.30 -8.98
C LEU A 3 -38.02 24.85 -9.18
N GLY A 4 -36.70 24.66 -9.30
CA GLY A 4 -36.06 23.35 -9.28
C GLY A 4 -36.16 22.75 -7.87
N ASP A 5 -36.68 21.53 -7.79
CA ASP A 5 -36.90 20.77 -6.55
C ASP A 5 -35.62 20.62 -5.69
N PRO A 6 -35.56 21.15 -4.46
CA PRO A 6 -34.38 21.09 -3.58
C PRO A 6 -34.15 19.70 -2.93
N LYS A 7 -34.78 18.64 -3.44
CA LYS A 7 -34.74 17.30 -2.81
C LYS A 7 -33.71 16.35 -3.41
N ALA A 8 -33.12 16.70 -4.55
CA ALA A 8 -32.12 15.87 -5.22
C ALA A 8 -30.68 16.06 -4.69
N GLU A 9 -30.36 17.23 -4.11
CA GLU A 9 -28.97 17.54 -3.73
C GLU A 9 -28.50 16.86 -2.43
N ASN A 10 -29.41 16.45 -1.55
CA ASN A 10 -29.02 15.88 -0.25
C ASN A 10 -28.64 14.38 -0.32
N MET A 11 -28.96 13.69 -1.42
CA MET A 11 -28.72 12.25 -1.54
C MET A 11 -27.34 11.92 -2.15
N VAL A 12 -26.79 12.82 -2.98
CA VAL A 12 -25.44 12.70 -3.54
C VAL A 12 -24.35 12.90 -2.48
N ASN A 13 -24.54 13.82 -1.53
CA ASN A 13 -23.56 14.07 -0.45
C ASN A 13 -23.44 12.91 0.56
N LYS A 14 -24.48 12.09 0.72
CA LYS A 14 -24.44 10.94 1.63
C LYS A 14 -23.70 9.74 1.04
N ILE A 15 -23.72 9.60 -0.29
CA ILE A 15 -23.03 8.54 -1.03
C ILE A 15 -21.52 8.84 -1.12
N ALA A 16 -21.14 10.10 -1.35
CA ALA A 16 -19.73 10.50 -1.39
C ALA A 16 -18.99 10.20 -0.06
N LYS A 17 -19.65 10.44 1.07
CA LYS A 17 -19.05 10.22 2.39
C LYS A 17 -18.94 8.74 2.79
N THR A 18 -19.75 7.86 2.20
CA THR A 18 -19.71 6.41 2.51
C THR A 18 -18.78 5.61 1.59
N MET A 19 -18.32 6.19 0.48
CA MET A 19 -17.31 5.57 -0.39
C MET A 19 -15.87 5.85 0.08
N SER A 20 -15.60 6.96 0.78
CA SER A 20 -14.29 7.21 1.38
C SER A 20 -13.96 6.24 2.54
N ASP A 21 -14.95 5.87 3.36
CA ASP A 21 -14.73 4.96 4.50
C ASP A 21 -14.77 3.47 4.12
N LYS A 22 -15.31 3.12 2.95
CA LYS A 22 -15.30 1.72 2.46
C LYS A 22 -13.94 1.31 1.91
N GLU A 23 -13.16 2.23 1.35
CA GLU A 23 -11.75 1.99 1.01
C GLU A 23 -10.89 1.74 2.28
N ASP A 24 -11.22 2.37 3.42
CA ASP A 24 -10.52 2.11 4.69
C ASP A 24 -10.96 0.80 5.37
N CYS A 25 -12.24 0.43 5.26
CA CYS A 25 -12.76 -0.78 5.89
C CYS A 25 -12.34 -2.10 5.21
N ILE A 26 -12.05 -2.11 3.90
CA ILE A 26 -11.43 -3.28 3.26
C ILE A 26 -9.98 -3.45 3.73
N ALA A 27 -9.33 -2.39 4.21
CA ALA A 27 -7.95 -2.44 4.68
C ALA A 27 -7.78 -3.13 6.05
N LYS A 28 -8.79 -3.16 6.93
CA LYS A 28 -8.62 -3.69 8.30
C LYS A 28 -8.46 -5.22 8.37
N GLY A 29 -8.90 -5.99 7.36
CA GLY A 29 -8.78 -7.45 7.35
C GLY A 29 -7.47 -8.00 6.74
N ARG A 30 -6.78 -7.23 5.90
CA ARG A 30 -5.50 -7.62 5.28
C ARG A 30 -4.56 -6.42 5.17
N ARG A 31 -4.26 -5.77 6.29
CA ARG A 31 -3.26 -4.69 6.27
C ARG A 31 -1.93 -5.26 5.79
N SER A 32 -1.52 -4.89 4.58
CA SER A 32 -0.23 -5.30 4.04
C SER A 32 0.88 -4.86 4.98
N LYS A 33 1.83 -5.75 5.25
CA LYS A 33 2.99 -5.41 6.06
C LYS A 33 3.85 -4.43 5.25
N PRO A 34 4.19 -3.25 5.79
CA PRO A 34 5.09 -2.32 5.12
C PRO A 34 6.50 -2.91 5.07
N VAL A 35 7.29 -2.49 4.09
CA VAL A 35 8.61 -3.05 3.78
C VAL A 35 9.59 -1.93 3.47
N TYR A 36 10.80 -2.06 3.99
CA TYR A 36 11.95 -1.27 3.56
C TYR A 36 12.70 -2.02 2.46
N VAL A 37 13.04 -1.30 1.40
CA VAL A 37 14.00 -1.72 0.38
C VAL A 37 15.31 -1.02 0.68
N ILE A 38 16.35 -1.80 0.93
CA ILE A 38 17.70 -1.33 1.22
C ILE A 38 18.51 -1.56 -0.05
N HIS A 39 18.97 -0.47 -0.65
CA HIS A 39 19.82 -0.49 -1.83
C HIS A 39 21.27 -0.76 -1.44
N SER A 40 22.08 -1.23 -2.40
CA SER A 40 23.51 -1.52 -2.18
C SER A 40 24.32 -0.28 -1.80
N GLU A 41 23.89 0.90 -2.25
CA GLU A 41 24.41 2.22 -1.88
C GLU A 41 24.11 2.64 -0.43
N GLY A 42 23.28 1.88 0.31
CA GLY A 42 22.91 2.17 1.69
C GLY A 42 21.61 2.97 1.84
N SER A 43 21.04 3.45 0.75
CA SER A 43 19.74 4.13 0.70
C SER A 43 18.61 3.18 1.11
N LYS A 44 17.66 3.68 1.92
CA LYS A 44 16.48 2.92 2.36
C LYS A 44 15.22 3.59 1.83
N GLU A 45 14.41 2.84 1.11
CA GLU A 45 13.13 3.28 0.58
C GLU A 45 11.99 2.55 1.31
N TRP A 46 11.00 3.30 1.80
CA TRP A 46 9.86 2.74 2.51
C TRP A 46 8.69 2.50 1.56
N PHE A 47 8.02 1.37 1.76
CA PHE A 47 6.81 1.01 1.03
C PHE A 47 5.73 0.57 2.01
N SER A 48 4.50 1.01 1.74
CA SER A 48 3.31 0.58 2.47
C SER A 48 3.03 -0.92 2.29
N SER A 49 3.49 -1.53 1.20
CA SER A 49 3.23 -2.94 0.92
C SER A 49 4.30 -3.62 0.06
N ARG A 50 4.45 -4.94 0.24
CA ARG A 50 5.20 -5.82 -0.68
C ARG A 50 4.69 -5.77 -2.12
N LYS A 51 3.41 -5.43 -2.33
CA LYS A 51 2.82 -5.36 -3.67
C LYS A 51 3.40 -4.18 -4.45
N GLU A 52 3.58 -3.04 -3.80
CA GLU A 52 4.22 -1.88 -4.41
C GLU A 52 5.68 -2.15 -4.73
N VAL A 53 6.43 -2.77 -3.81
CA VAL A 53 7.81 -3.21 -4.07
C VAL A 53 7.85 -4.15 -5.29
N ALA A 54 6.95 -5.12 -5.34
CA ALA A 54 6.87 -6.06 -6.46
C ALA A 54 6.58 -5.36 -7.79
N ALA A 55 5.66 -4.39 -7.79
CA ALA A 55 5.31 -3.63 -8.98
C ALA A 55 6.46 -2.71 -9.44
N LYS A 56 7.15 -2.06 -8.50
CA LYS A 56 8.22 -1.09 -8.80
C LYS A 56 9.50 -1.77 -9.27
N TYR A 57 9.89 -2.87 -8.62
CA TYR A 57 11.15 -3.56 -8.92
C TYR A 57 10.97 -4.78 -9.83
N GLY A 58 9.73 -5.12 -10.21
CA GLY A 58 9.43 -6.32 -11.00
C GLY A 58 9.69 -7.64 -10.27
N ILE A 59 9.84 -7.62 -8.94
CA ILE A 59 10.21 -8.79 -8.14
C ILE A 59 8.95 -9.45 -7.59
N SER A 60 8.86 -10.77 -7.71
CA SER A 60 7.72 -11.51 -7.16
C SER A 60 7.57 -11.34 -5.64
N LYS A 61 6.33 -11.22 -5.16
CA LYS A 61 6.01 -11.12 -3.73
C LYS A 61 6.60 -12.26 -2.90
N ASN A 62 6.63 -13.48 -3.45
CA ASN A 62 7.24 -14.64 -2.80
C ASN A 62 8.76 -14.50 -2.68
N THR A 63 9.42 -13.95 -3.70
CA THR A 63 10.84 -13.67 -3.68
C THR A 63 11.17 -12.62 -2.61
N ILE A 64 10.41 -11.52 -2.56
CA ILE A 64 10.55 -10.50 -1.52
C ILE A 64 10.38 -11.13 -0.12
N ALA A 65 9.34 -11.94 0.08
CA ALA A 65 9.11 -12.62 1.35
C ALA A 65 10.26 -13.58 1.74
N THR A 66 10.80 -14.30 0.75
CA THR A 66 11.93 -15.21 0.95
C THR A 66 13.19 -14.44 1.34
N CYS A 67 13.48 -13.33 0.67
CA CYS A 67 14.59 -12.45 1.01
C CYS A 67 14.47 -11.86 2.42
N ILE A 68 13.26 -11.42 2.82
CA ILE A 68 12.99 -10.95 4.19
C ILE A 68 13.25 -12.06 5.21
N ASN A 69 12.69 -13.26 4.99
CA ASN A 69 12.82 -14.38 5.91
C ASN A 69 14.25 -14.90 6.04
N LYS A 70 14.97 -14.99 4.91
CA LYS A 70 16.36 -15.45 4.86
C LYS A 70 17.37 -14.35 5.20
N LYS A 71 16.91 -13.09 5.37
CA LYS A 71 17.76 -11.90 5.53
C LYS A 71 18.82 -11.77 4.44
N THR A 72 18.48 -12.20 3.23
CA THR A 72 19.37 -12.19 2.06
C THR A 72 19.00 -11.07 1.10
N ALA A 73 20.00 -10.50 0.43
CA ALA A 73 19.76 -9.64 -0.73
C ALA A 73 19.19 -10.47 -1.90
N HIS A 74 18.43 -9.81 -2.76
CA HIS A 74 18.00 -10.37 -4.02
C HIS A 74 19.22 -10.55 -4.93
N ARG A 75 19.42 -11.76 -5.44
CA ARG A 75 20.64 -12.10 -6.20
C ARG A 75 20.78 -11.27 -7.49
N GLU A 76 19.67 -10.93 -8.13
CA GLU A 76 19.69 -10.24 -9.43
C GLU A 76 19.80 -8.72 -9.29
N THR A 77 19.14 -8.13 -8.28
CA THR A 77 19.09 -6.67 -8.11
C THR A 77 20.00 -6.15 -7.00
N GLY A 78 20.57 -7.02 -6.18
CA GLY A 78 21.33 -6.66 -4.98
C GLY A 78 20.49 -6.01 -3.87
N LEU A 79 19.18 -5.85 -4.06
CA LEU A 79 18.29 -5.19 -3.11
C LEU A 79 18.00 -6.08 -1.91
N ARG A 80 18.07 -5.53 -0.71
CA ARG A 80 17.71 -6.23 0.51
C ARG A 80 16.36 -5.74 1.03
N PHE A 81 15.53 -6.67 1.46
CA PHE A 81 14.17 -6.38 1.91
C PHE A 81 14.04 -6.61 3.41
N GLU A 82 13.38 -5.70 4.11
CA GLU A 82 13.15 -5.82 5.55
C GLU A 82 11.71 -5.44 5.90
N ASN A 83 11.13 -6.12 6.90
CA ASN A 83 9.81 -5.72 7.40
C ASN A 83 9.92 -4.37 8.10
N ALA A 84 9.15 -3.39 7.65
CA ALA A 84 9.03 -2.13 8.36
C ALA A 84 8.09 -2.30 9.56
N LYS A 85 8.46 -1.72 10.70
CA LYS A 85 7.49 -1.48 11.76
C LYS A 85 6.63 -0.29 11.35
N ARG A 86 5.34 -0.30 11.68
CA ARG A 86 4.57 0.93 11.58
C ARG A 86 5.18 1.92 12.55
N LYS A 87 5.37 3.15 12.09
CA LYS A 87 5.65 4.28 12.98
C LYS A 87 4.32 4.54 13.69
N ASP A 88 4.23 4.12 14.94
CA ASP A 88 3.17 4.53 15.87
C ASP A 88 3.18 6.06 16.01
#